data_AF-A0A1Z4NET6-F1
#
_entry.id   AF-A0A1Z4NET6-F1
#
_cell.length_a   1.000
_cell.length_b   1.000
_cell.length_c   1.000
_cell.angle_alpha   90.00
_cell.angle_beta   90.00
_cell.angle_gamma   90.00
#
_symmetry.space_group_name_H-M   'P 1'
#
loop_
_entity.id
_entity.type
_entity.pdbx_description
1 polymer ?
#
loop_
_entity_poly.entity_id
_entity_poly.type
_entity_poly.pdbx_seq_one_letter_code
_entity_poly.pdbx_strand_id
1 'polypeptide(L)' 'MADMTQLTGEYSASWLPWIMIPLVFYILPFPIFALVFLWIEKEQ' A
#
# COMPACT_ATOMS: atom_id res chain seq x y z
N MET A 1 13.01 -7.65 -24.88
CA MET A 1 13.96 -7.30 -23.81
C MET A 1 13.32 -6.48 -22.70
N ALA A 2 12.45 -5.50 -23.01
CA ALA A 2 11.78 -4.66 -22.00
C ALA A 2 10.99 -5.43 -20.92
N ASP A 3 10.44 -6.60 -21.25
CA ASP A 3 9.70 -7.43 -20.30
C ASP A 3 10.59 -8.10 -19.22
N MET A 4 11.89 -8.29 -19.47
CA MET A 4 12.82 -8.88 -18.49
C MET A 4 13.44 -7.85 -17.53
N THR A 5 13.20 -6.56 -17.74
CA THR A 5 13.89 -5.47 -17.01
C THR A 5 12.99 -4.70 -16.06
N GLN A 6 11.68 -4.98 -16.04
CA GLN A 6 10.70 -4.23 -15.27
C GLN A 6 9.67 -5.18 -14.62
N LEU A 7 8.99 -4.71 -13.58
CA LEU A 7 7.90 -5.48 -12.96
C LEU A 7 6.66 -5.42 -13.85
N THR A 8 6.37 -6.52 -14.55
CA THR A 8 5.15 -6.73 -15.35
C THR A 8 4.26 -7.82 -14.73
N GLY A 9 3.10 -8.07 -15.32
CA GLY A 9 2.20 -9.14 -14.89
C GLY A 9 1.29 -9.61 -16.02
N GLU A 10 1.35 -10.92 -16.34
CA GLU A 10 0.44 -11.60 -17.26
C GLU A 10 -0.78 -12.17 -16.51
N TYR A 11 -1.54 -11.27 -15.87
CA TYR A 11 -2.81 -11.59 -15.23
C TYR A 11 -3.77 -10.40 -15.38
N SER A 12 -5.07 -10.68 -15.26
CA SER A 12 -6.10 -9.64 -15.34
C SER A 12 -5.86 -8.53 -14.33
N ALA A 13 -5.95 -7.28 -14.79
CA ALA A 13 -5.70 -6.09 -13.98
C ALA A 13 -4.31 -6.04 -13.31
N SER A 14 -3.25 -6.33 -14.09
CA SER A 14 -1.84 -6.23 -13.64
C SER A 14 -1.38 -4.84 -13.21
N TRP A 15 -2.19 -3.80 -13.42
CA TRP A 15 -1.99 -2.47 -12.82
C TRP A 15 -2.34 -2.42 -11.32
N LEU A 16 -3.07 -3.40 -10.78
CA LEU A 16 -3.51 -3.40 -9.39
C LEU A 16 -2.33 -3.42 -8.41
N PRO A 17 -1.31 -4.29 -8.54
CA PRO A 17 -0.19 -4.27 -7.59
C PRO A 17 0.64 -2.98 -7.65
N TRP A 18 0.68 -2.32 -8.80
CA TRP A 18 1.37 -1.04 -8.94
C TRP A 18 0.79 0.04 -8.03
N ILE A 19 -0.52 0.02 -7.73
CA ILE A 19 -1.13 0.97 -6.78
C ILE A 19 -1.38 0.36 -5.40
N MET A 20 -1.81 -0.90 -5.32
CA MET A 20 -2.20 -1.54 -4.07
C MET A 20 -1.01 -1.80 -3.15
N ILE A 21 0.17 -2.15 -3.70
CA ILE A 21 1.37 -2.34 -2.87
C ILE A 21 1.78 -1.00 -2.24
N PRO A 22 1.97 0.10 -3.01
CA PRO A 22 2.20 1.41 -2.42
C PRO A 22 1.17 1.83 -1.39
N LEU A 23 -0.11 1.66 -1.75
CA LEU A 23 -1.21 2.11 -0.93
C LEU A 23 -1.20 1.42 0.43
N VAL A 24 -1.09 0.08 0.47
CA VAL A 24 -1.20 -0.68 1.72
C VAL A 24 0.09 -0.69 2.53
N PHE A 25 1.26 -0.68 1.90
CA PHE A 25 2.53 -0.86 2.63
C PHE A 25 3.21 0.42 3.09
N TYR A 26 2.95 1.57 2.47
CA TYR A 26 3.62 2.80 2.89
C TYR A 26 2.80 4.08 2.79
N ILE A 27 1.60 4.05 2.20
CA ILE A 27 0.66 5.19 2.24
C ILE A 27 -0.31 5.06 3.41
N LEU A 28 -1.10 3.98 3.47
CA LEU A 28 -2.12 3.73 4.49
C LEU A 28 -1.58 3.41 5.89
N PRO A 29 -0.38 2.83 6.10
CA PRO A 29 0.09 2.53 7.44
C PRO A 29 0.20 3.77 8.31
N PHE A 30 0.61 4.93 7.78
CA PHE A 30 0.75 6.14 8.59
C PHE A 30 -0.60 6.71 9.06
N PRO A 31 -1.63 6.86 8.20
CA PRO A 31 -2.99 7.13 8.65
C PRO A 31 -3.51 6.10 9.67
N ILE A 32 -3.28 4.81 9.45
CA ILE A 32 -3.74 3.77 10.38
C ILE A 32 -3.04 3.90 11.73
N PHE A 33 -1.72 4.07 11.75
CA PHE A 33 -0.97 4.28 12.99
C PHE A 33 -1.41 5.55 13.71
N ALA A 34 -1.71 6.63 12.98
CA ALA A 34 -2.23 7.86 13.57
C ALA A 34 -3.60 7.64 14.23
N LEU A 35 -4.53 6.95 13.55
CA LEU A 35 -5.84 6.63 14.12
C LEU A 35 -5.73 5.75 15.37
N VAL A 36 -4.88 4.72 15.31
CA VAL A 36 -4.63 3.82 16.45
C VAL A 36 -4.00 4.59 17.60
N PHE A 37 -3.01 5.45 17.33
CA PHE A 37 -2.38 6.28 18.33
C PHE A 37 -3.37 7.21 19.03
N LEU A 38 -4.21 7.93 18.27
CA LEU A 38 -5.23 8.80 18.83
C LEU A 38 -6.27 8.04 19.67
N TRP A 39 -6.57 6.78 19.31
CA TRP A 39 -7.46 5.94 20.10
C TRP A 39 -6.81 5.48 21.41
N ILE A 40 -5.52 5.12 21.39
CA ILE A 40 -4.76 4.69 22.57
C ILE A 40 -4.58 5.85 23.55
N GLU A 41 -4.21 7.04 23.06
CA GLU A 41 -3.93 8.23 23.87
C GLU A 41 -5.19 9.03 24.23
N LYS A 42 -6.38 8.53 23.89
CA LYS A 42 -7.63 9.21 24.22
C LYS A 42 -7.86 9.15 25.74
N GLU A 43 -7.65 10.28 26.43
CA GLU A 43 -8.04 10.43 27.83
C GLU A 43 -9.55 10.14 28.01
N GLN A 44 -9.91 9.51 29.13
CA GLN A 44 -11.29 9.11 29.44
C GLN A 44 -12.20 10.30 29.70
#